data_AF-A0A4Q3U2C5-F1
#
_entry.id   AF-A0A4Q3U2C5-F1
#
_cell.length_a   1.000
_cell.length_b   1.000
_cell.length_c   1.000
_cell.angle_alpha   90.00
_cell.angle_beta   90.00
_cell.angle_gamma   90.00
#
_symmetry.space_group_name_H-M   'P 1'
#
loop_
_entity.id
_entity.type
_entity.pdbx_description
1 polymer ?
#
loop_
_entity_poly.entity_id
_entity_poly.type
_entity_poly.pdbx_seq_one_letter_code
_entity_poly.pdbx_strand_id
1 'polypeptide(L)'
;MKPVQVVKILAVSMVLTAVMLMGWIGLVYAANTYTVIALTAEEALNLILVGFVAVIGLPILHAASYRWFWHIRRKQAAGEFLLGEEMPGFGSEPTQPPPRIKWGARQIAVYALLYLVGMSSLIAAYAPVGHQEALTSFLWRFSAGRASFSSLVQLVIVFLPMALSFACLIPLFETDRKRLAAGGLSEQEVLGIRGRQEWLSSFATAFVMAGFLAFIAGNMILARL
;
A
#
# COMPACT_ATOMS: atom_id res chain seq x y z
N MET A 1 11.29 2.62 23.77
CA MET A 1 11.42 3.88 23.00
C MET A 1 11.97 4.98 23.89
N LYS A 2 12.84 5.85 23.38
CA LYS A 2 13.37 6.97 24.17
C LYS A 2 12.27 8.04 24.34
N PRO A 3 12.17 8.74 25.48
CA PRO A 3 11.11 9.75 25.72
C PRO A 3 11.10 10.86 24.66
N VAL A 4 12.27 11.24 24.14
CA VAL A 4 12.40 12.20 23.03
C VAL A 4 11.73 11.71 21.74
N GLN A 5 11.72 10.41 21.46
CA GLN A 5 11.04 9.86 20.28
C GLN A 5 9.52 9.92 20.44
N VAL A 6 9.02 9.67 21.65
CA VAL A 6 7.59 9.77 21.95
C VAL A 6 7.10 11.21 21.71
N VAL A 7 7.82 12.20 22.24
CA VAL A 7 7.48 13.62 22.05
C VAL A 7 7.49 14.02 20.57
N LYS A 8 8.50 13.55 19.81
CA LYS A 8 8.55 13.82 18.36
C LYS A 8 7.36 13.22 17.61
N ILE A 9 6.99 11.97 17.92
CA ILE A 9 5.83 11.32 17.31
C ILE A 9 4.56 12.10 17.65
N LEU A 10 4.36 12.48 18.91
CA LEU A 10 3.20 13.27 19.32
C LEU A 10 3.13 14.62 18.59
N ALA A 11 4.25 15.35 18.52
CA ALA A 11 4.29 16.63 17.82
C ALA A 11 3.97 16.49 16.33
N VAL A 12 4.55 15.48 15.64
CA VAL A 12 4.25 15.21 14.23
C VAL A 12 2.79 14.84 14.04
N SER A 13 2.23 13.98 14.90
CA SER A 13 0.82 13.59 14.84
C SER A 13 -0.12 14.77 15.07
N MET A 14 0.18 15.67 16.00
CA MET A 14 -0.60 16.89 16.24
C MET A 14 -0.58 17.81 15.03
N VAL A 15 0.60 18.07 14.45
CA VAL A 15 0.73 18.91 13.25
C VAL A 15 -0.02 18.29 12.08
N LEU A 16 0.14 16.98 11.86
CA LEU A 16 -0.58 16.25 10.80
C LEU A 16 -2.09 16.37 10.99
N THR A 17 -2.58 16.18 12.22
CA THR A 17 -4.01 16.31 12.54
C THR A 17 -4.51 17.71 12.25
N ALA A 18 -3.77 18.75 12.65
CA ALA A 18 -4.13 20.14 12.35
C ALA A 18 -4.19 20.41 10.84
N VAL A 19 -3.20 19.95 10.07
CA VAL A 19 -3.19 20.09 8.61
C VAL A 19 -4.40 19.38 7.98
N MET A 20 -4.73 18.17 8.43
CA MET A 20 -5.88 17.43 7.92
C MET A 20 -7.21 18.11 8.25
N LEU A 21 -7.37 18.63 9.48
CA LEU A 21 -8.58 19.36 9.89
C LEU A 21 -8.74 20.67 9.11
N MET A 22 -7.66 21.44 8.94
CA MET A 22 -7.68 22.67 8.15
C MET A 22 -7.96 22.39 6.68
N GLY A 23 -7.35 21.34 6.11
CA GLY A 23 -7.65 20.89 4.76
C GLY A 23 -9.10 20.45 4.58
N TRP A 24 -9.67 19.78 5.57
CA TRP A 24 -11.07 19.37 5.59
C TRP A 24 -12.04 20.54 5.61
N ILE A 25 -11.86 21.49 6.55
CA ILE A 25 -12.68 22.71 6.63
C ILE A 25 -12.54 23.51 5.33
N GLY A 26 -11.32 23.69 4.84
CA GLY A 26 -11.04 24.44 3.62
C GLY A 26 -11.67 23.81 2.39
N LEU A 27 -11.62 22.47 2.26
CA LEU A 27 -12.20 21.74 1.15
C LEU A 27 -13.73 21.82 1.14
N VAL A 28 -14.38 21.62 2.30
CA VAL A 28 -15.84 21.75 2.41
C VAL A 28 -16.27 23.17 2.07
N TYR A 29 -15.59 24.17 2.63
CA TYR A 29 -15.89 25.58 2.34
C TYR A 29 -15.70 25.91 0.86
N ALA A 30 -14.56 25.52 0.29
CA ALA A 30 -14.24 25.84 -1.10
C ALA A 30 -15.17 25.14 -2.09
N ALA A 31 -15.49 23.86 -1.87
CA ALA A 31 -16.40 23.12 -2.74
C ALA A 31 -17.80 23.75 -2.73
N ASN A 32 -18.35 24.02 -1.55
CA ASN A 32 -19.71 24.57 -1.43
C ASN A 32 -19.81 26.07 -1.79
N THR A 33 -18.69 26.80 -1.82
CA THR A 33 -18.67 28.23 -2.19
C THR A 33 -18.35 28.44 -3.67
N TYR A 34 -17.41 27.69 -4.23
CA TYR A 34 -16.85 27.95 -5.56
C TYR A 34 -17.22 26.90 -6.61
N THR A 35 -17.95 25.84 -6.23
CA THR A 35 -18.38 24.81 -7.17
C THR A 35 -19.87 24.55 -7.04
N VAL A 36 -20.44 23.96 -8.09
CA VAL A 36 -21.84 23.48 -8.10
C VAL A 36 -22.00 22.12 -7.41
N ILE A 37 -20.89 21.50 -7.01
CA ILE A 37 -20.88 20.19 -6.37
C ILE A 37 -21.10 20.41 -4.87
N ALA A 38 -22.26 19.96 -4.38
CA ALA A 38 -22.47 19.83 -2.94
C ALA A 38 -21.58 18.70 -2.43
N LEU A 39 -20.62 19.04 -1.58
CA LEU A 39 -19.72 18.08 -0.93
C LEU A 39 -20.03 18.06 0.55
N THR A 40 -20.48 16.91 1.05
CA THR A 40 -20.74 16.72 2.49
C THR A 40 -19.44 16.69 3.27
N ALA A 41 -19.53 16.91 4.58
CA ALA A 41 -18.36 16.91 5.45
C ALA A 41 -17.72 15.50 5.49
N GLU A 42 -18.54 14.46 5.45
CA GLU A 42 -18.17 13.05 5.43
C GLU A 42 -17.46 12.67 4.13
N GLU A 43 -17.97 13.11 2.98
CA GLU A 43 -17.33 12.91 1.67
C GLU A 43 -15.97 13.61 1.60
N ALA A 44 -15.89 14.84 2.10
CA ALA A 44 -14.63 15.58 2.16
C ALA A 44 -13.60 14.88 3.07
N LEU A 45 -14.04 14.37 4.22
CA LEU A 45 -13.17 13.63 5.13
C LEU A 45 -12.67 12.32 4.50
N ASN A 46 -13.56 11.56 3.83
CA ASN A 46 -13.18 10.34 3.14
C ASN A 46 -12.17 10.61 2.03
N LEU A 47 -12.40 11.65 1.21
CA LEU A 47 -11.49 12.05 0.14
C LEU A 47 -10.10 12.40 0.69
N ILE A 48 -10.03 13.15 1.80
CA ILE A 48 -8.74 13.51 2.43
C ILE A 48 -8.04 12.27 2.98
N LEU A 49 -8.76 11.37 3.66
CA LEU A 49 -8.17 10.16 4.24
C LEU A 49 -7.66 9.21 3.15
N VAL A 50 -8.48 8.94 2.14
CA VAL A 50 -8.09 8.09 1.01
C VAL A 50 -6.95 8.73 0.22
N GLY A 51 -7.01 10.04 -0.03
CA GLY A 51 -5.93 10.79 -0.66
C GLY A 51 -4.62 10.73 0.13
N PHE A 52 -4.68 10.87 1.45
CA PHE A 52 -3.53 10.73 2.33
C PHE A 52 -2.94 9.32 2.28
N VAL A 53 -3.78 8.28 2.39
CA VAL A 53 -3.36 6.88 2.30
C VAL A 53 -2.74 6.58 0.94
N ALA A 54 -3.33 7.07 -0.15
CA ALA A 54 -2.83 6.84 -1.50
C ALA A 54 -1.51 7.58 -1.77
N VAL A 55 -1.43 8.88 -1.46
CA VAL A 55 -0.28 9.73 -1.84
C VAL A 55 0.89 9.61 -0.87
N ILE A 56 0.60 9.44 0.43
CA ILE A 56 1.63 9.42 1.49
C ILE A 56 1.75 8.02 2.08
N GLY A 57 0.63 7.38 2.41
CA GLY A 57 0.61 6.04 3.00
C GLY A 57 1.26 4.98 2.10
N LEU A 58 0.92 4.92 0.83
CA LEU A 58 1.44 3.94 -0.12
C LEU A 58 2.98 4.01 -0.25
N PRO A 59 3.63 5.17 -0.49
CA PRO A 59 5.09 5.24 -0.48
C PRO A 59 5.74 4.80 0.84
N ILE A 60 5.15 5.12 1.99
CA ILE A 60 5.67 4.72 3.30
C ILE A 60 5.57 3.20 3.47
N LEU A 61 4.39 2.63 3.20
CA LEU A 61 4.15 1.19 3.26
C LEU A 61 5.06 0.44 2.29
N HIS A 62 5.24 0.96 1.09
CA HIS A 62 6.12 0.37 0.10
C HIS A 62 7.58 0.42 0.55
N ALA A 63 8.07 1.54 1.07
CA ALA A 63 9.43 1.63 1.61
C ALA A 63 9.65 0.64 2.76
N ALA A 64 8.67 0.47 3.65
CA ALA A 64 8.72 -0.49 4.74
C ALA A 64 8.74 -1.94 4.23
N SER A 65 7.82 -2.29 3.33
CA SER A 65 7.74 -3.62 2.71
C SER A 65 8.99 -3.95 1.90
N TYR A 66 9.52 -3.01 1.13
CA TYR A 66 10.72 -3.20 0.33
C TYR A 66 11.94 -3.50 1.23
N ARG A 67 12.07 -2.77 2.34
CA ARG A 67 13.10 -3.02 3.33
C ARG A 67 12.93 -4.39 4.00
N TRP A 68 11.69 -4.74 4.35
CA TRP A 68 11.38 -6.04 4.95
C TRP A 68 11.73 -7.20 4.01
N PHE A 69 11.37 -7.11 2.73
CA PHE A 69 11.60 -8.22 1.81
C PHE A 69 13.10 -8.43 1.53
N TRP A 70 13.87 -7.34 1.42
CA TRP A 70 15.33 -7.42 1.34
C TRP A 70 15.98 -7.99 2.60
N HIS A 71 15.38 -7.78 3.76
CA HIS A 71 15.83 -8.36 5.02
C HIS A 71 15.62 -9.88 5.03
N ILE A 72 14.39 -10.32 4.73
CA ILE A 72 14.02 -11.74 4.58
C ILE A 72 14.92 -12.44 3.56
N ARG A 73 15.12 -11.86 2.37
CA ARG A 73 15.97 -12.45 1.33
C ARG A 73 17.43 -12.63 1.78
N ARG A 74 18.00 -11.66 2.51
CA ARG A 74 19.37 -11.76 3.02
C ARG A 74 19.52 -12.91 4.00
N LYS A 75 18.57 -13.04 4.91
CA LYS A 75 18.54 -14.15 5.87
C LYS A 75 18.40 -15.51 5.19
N GLN A 76 17.54 -15.63 4.17
CA GLN A 76 17.45 -16.84 3.34
C GLN A 76 18.79 -17.15 2.67
N ALA A 77 19.45 -16.15 2.09
CA ALA A 77 20.75 -16.33 1.44
C ALA A 77 21.87 -16.68 2.43
N ALA A 78 21.77 -16.26 3.69
CA ALA A 78 22.68 -16.62 4.76
C ALA A 78 22.37 -17.99 5.40
N GLY A 79 21.27 -18.64 5.01
CA GLY A 79 20.83 -19.90 5.60
C GLY A 79 20.26 -19.77 7.01
N GLU A 80 19.87 -18.56 7.43
CA GLU A 80 19.31 -18.30 8.77
C GLU A 80 17.89 -18.84 8.97
N PHE A 81 17.16 -19.09 7.87
CA PHE A 81 15.92 -19.86 7.89
C PHE A 81 15.68 -20.57 6.56
N LEU A 82 15.10 -21.77 6.63
CA LEU A 82 14.80 -22.61 5.48
C LEU A 82 13.42 -22.32 4.88
N LEU A 83 13.22 -22.71 3.62
CA LEU A 83 11.90 -22.67 2.99
C LEU A 83 10.94 -23.60 3.74
N GLY A 84 9.91 -23.03 4.37
CA GLY A 84 8.90 -23.77 5.14
C GLY A 84 8.97 -23.56 6.65
N GLU A 85 10.04 -22.92 7.16
CA GLU A 85 10.09 -22.47 8.55
C GLU A 85 9.22 -21.24 8.76
N GLU A 86 8.77 -21.04 10.00
CA GLU A 86 7.94 -19.90 10.37
C GLU A 86 8.68 -18.60 10.07
N MET A 87 8.14 -17.81 9.14
CA MET A 87 8.73 -16.52 8.81
C MET A 87 8.60 -15.58 10.00
N PRO A 88 9.65 -14.79 10.33
CA PRO A 88 9.54 -13.80 11.38
C PRO A 88 8.41 -12.82 11.03
N GLY A 89 7.65 -12.39 12.05
CA GLY A 89 6.57 -11.43 11.86
C GLY A 89 7.08 -10.09 11.34
N PHE A 90 6.28 -9.41 10.52
CA PHE A 90 6.66 -8.10 9.96
C PHE A 90 6.99 -7.10 11.07
N GLY A 91 8.19 -6.51 11.02
CA GLY A 91 8.64 -5.51 12.01
C GLY A 91 9.02 -6.09 13.37
N SER A 92 9.08 -7.42 13.52
CA SER A 92 9.53 -8.09 14.75
C SER A 92 11.00 -7.81 15.10
N GLU A 93 11.79 -7.42 14.11
CA GLU A 93 13.23 -7.23 14.26
C GLU A 93 13.78 -6.02 13.49
N PRO A 94 14.92 -5.46 13.91
CA PRO A 94 15.58 -4.39 13.19
C PRO A 94 16.02 -4.83 11.79
N THR A 95 15.53 -4.14 10.76
CA THR A 95 15.90 -4.43 9.37
C THR A 95 17.05 -3.55 8.91
N GLN A 96 17.95 -4.05 8.08
CA GLN A 96 18.98 -3.24 7.44
C GLN A 96 18.44 -2.55 6.17
N PRO A 97 19.00 -1.40 5.74
CA PRO A 97 18.57 -0.77 4.49
C PRO A 97 18.82 -1.69 3.27
N PRO A 98 18.01 -1.58 2.20
CA PRO A 98 18.27 -2.24 0.93
C PRO A 98 19.61 -1.83 0.31
N PRO A 99 20.22 -2.69 -0.52
CA PRO A 99 21.40 -2.34 -1.29
C PRO A 99 21.09 -1.19 -2.27
N ARG A 100 22.08 -0.32 -2.51
CA ARG A 100 21.93 0.79 -3.47
C ARG A 100 21.99 0.27 -4.89
N ILE A 101 20.86 0.33 -5.60
CA ILE A 101 20.74 -0.08 -6.99
C ILE A 101 20.70 1.17 -7.88
N LYS A 102 21.52 1.19 -8.93
CA LYS A 102 21.48 2.24 -9.95
C LYS A 102 20.39 1.89 -10.96
N TRP A 103 19.24 2.54 -10.84
CA TRP A 103 18.13 2.36 -11.76
C TRP A 103 18.37 3.15 -13.05
N GLY A 104 18.09 2.53 -14.20
CA GLY A 104 18.07 3.25 -15.47
C GLY A 104 16.87 4.20 -15.56
N ALA A 105 16.98 5.27 -16.33
CA ALA A 105 15.91 6.27 -16.49
C ALA A 105 14.57 5.65 -16.90
N ARG A 106 14.58 4.64 -17.80
CA ARG A 106 13.39 3.90 -18.20
C ARG A 106 12.71 3.17 -17.04
N GLN A 107 13.50 2.55 -16.15
CA GLN A 107 12.95 1.85 -14.98
C GLN A 107 12.34 2.83 -13.98
N ILE A 108 13.01 3.97 -13.75
CA ILE A 108 12.49 5.05 -12.92
C ILE A 108 11.14 5.55 -13.46
N ALA A 109 11.04 5.78 -14.77
CA ALA A 109 9.79 6.20 -15.41
C ALA A 109 8.67 5.16 -15.25
N VAL A 110 8.97 3.87 -15.41
CA VAL A 110 7.99 2.79 -15.20
C VAL A 110 7.53 2.73 -13.73
N TYR A 111 8.45 2.88 -12.78
CA TYR A 111 8.12 2.89 -11.35
C TYR A 111 7.30 4.10 -10.94
N ALA A 112 7.60 5.28 -11.49
CA ALA A 112 6.79 6.47 -11.32
C ALA A 112 5.38 6.26 -11.89
N LEU A 113 5.26 5.66 -13.08
CA LEU A 113 3.97 5.33 -13.69
C LEU A 113 3.18 4.34 -12.82
N LEU A 114 3.82 3.30 -12.27
CA LEU A 114 3.18 2.35 -11.37
C LEU A 114 2.65 3.04 -10.10
N TYR A 115 3.40 3.98 -9.53
CA TYR A 115 2.91 4.81 -8.43
C TYR A 115 1.69 5.63 -8.82
N LEU A 116 1.74 6.33 -9.96
CA LEU A 116 0.62 7.14 -10.43
C LEU A 116 -0.64 6.27 -10.63
N VAL A 117 -0.49 5.13 -11.30
CA VAL A 117 -1.60 4.17 -11.48
C VAL A 117 -2.11 3.69 -10.13
N GLY A 118 -1.24 3.24 -9.23
CA GLY A 118 -1.65 2.77 -7.90
C GLY A 118 -2.38 3.84 -7.08
N MET A 119 -1.86 5.06 -7.06
CA MET A 119 -2.47 6.20 -6.36
C MET A 119 -3.85 6.53 -6.94
N SER A 120 -3.93 6.68 -8.27
CA SER A 120 -5.19 6.98 -8.96
C SER A 120 -6.21 5.87 -8.81
N SER A 121 -5.80 4.59 -8.87
CA SER A 121 -6.69 3.45 -8.66
C SER A 121 -7.25 3.41 -7.23
N LEU A 122 -6.43 3.68 -6.20
CA LEU A 122 -6.90 3.76 -4.82
C LEU A 122 -7.91 4.89 -4.63
N ILE A 123 -7.60 6.08 -5.16
CA ILE A 123 -8.50 7.23 -5.09
C ILE A 123 -9.81 6.93 -5.81
N ALA A 124 -9.76 6.43 -7.05
CA ALA A 124 -10.96 6.11 -7.83
C ALA A 124 -11.82 5.03 -7.17
N ALA A 125 -11.20 4.02 -6.56
CA ALA A 125 -11.92 2.93 -5.91
C ALA A 125 -12.56 3.34 -4.58
N TYR A 126 -11.85 4.12 -3.75
CA TYR A 126 -12.25 4.33 -2.35
C TYR A 126 -12.67 5.75 -1.99
N ALA A 127 -12.32 6.78 -2.78
CA ALA A 127 -12.67 8.16 -2.43
C ALA A 127 -14.16 8.49 -2.65
N PRO A 128 -14.82 8.03 -3.74
CA PRO A 128 -16.27 8.20 -3.88
C PRO A 128 -17.00 7.38 -2.82
N VAL A 129 -17.78 8.03 -1.96
CA VAL A 129 -18.51 7.36 -0.87
C VAL A 129 -19.49 6.32 -1.42
N GLY A 130 -20.18 6.61 -2.54
CA GLY A 130 -21.06 5.65 -3.20
C GLY A 130 -20.37 4.35 -3.66
N HIS A 131 -19.07 4.37 -3.98
CA HIS A 131 -18.32 3.15 -4.27
C HIS A 131 -18.11 2.31 -3.01
N GLN A 132 -17.84 2.96 -1.87
CA GLN A 132 -17.73 2.27 -0.59
C GLN A 132 -19.07 1.68 -0.14
N GLU A 133 -20.17 2.42 -0.31
CA GLU A 133 -21.52 1.92 -0.02
C GLU A 133 -21.87 0.71 -0.88
N ALA A 134 -21.61 0.79 -2.18
CA ALA A 134 -21.87 -0.31 -3.11
C ALA A 134 -21.04 -1.55 -2.74
N LEU A 135 -19.76 -1.36 -2.40
CA LEU A 135 -18.88 -2.44 -1.98
C LEU A 135 -19.33 -3.06 -0.65
N THR A 136 -19.69 -2.26 0.34
CA THR A 136 -20.17 -2.73 1.64
C THR A 136 -21.52 -3.43 1.51
N SER A 137 -22.43 -2.91 0.68
CA SER A 137 -23.71 -3.56 0.35
C SER A 137 -23.52 -4.90 -0.34
N PHE A 138 -22.59 -4.98 -1.30
CA PHE A 138 -22.19 -6.23 -1.94
C PHE A 138 -21.68 -7.25 -0.91
N LEU A 139 -20.76 -6.83 -0.04
CA LEU A 139 -20.21 -7.69 1.01
C LEU A 139 -21.29 -8.19 1.98
N TRP A 140 -22.22 -7.33 2.38
CA TRP A 140 -23.35 -7.72 3.22
C TRP A 140 -24.25 -8.75 2.55
N ARG A 141 -24.63 -8.50 1.29
CA ARG A 141 -25.51 -9.37 0.51
C ARG A 141 -24.95 -10.79 0.33
N PHE A 142 -23.64 -10.92 0.17
CA PHE A 142 -22.98 -12.21 -0.04
C PHE A 142 -22.36 -12.81 1.23
N SER A 143 -22.54 -12.18 2.39
CA SER A 143 -22.14 -12.74 3.68
C SER A 143 -23.26 -13.62 4.26
N ALA A 144 -22.91 -14.79 4.78
CA ALA A 144 -23.77 -15.62 5.62
C ALA A 144 -23.85 -15.06 7.08
N GLY A 145 -24.06 -13.74 7.21
CA GLY A 145 -24.10 -13.02 8.48
C GLY A 145 -22.74 -12.46 8.94
N ARG A 146 -22.76 -11.75 10.09
CA ARG A 146 -21.62 -10.96 10.63
C ARG A 146 -20.32 -11.76 10.77
N ALA A 147 -20.39 -13.03 11.15
CA ALA A 147 -19.22 -13.88 11.32
C ALA A 147 -18.45 -14.13 10.01
N SER A 148 -19.17 -14.13 8.87
CA SER A 148 -18.57 -14.35 7.54
C SER A 148 -18.19 -13.07 6.81
N PHE A 149 -18.72 -11.91 7.24
CA PHE A 149 -18.44 -10.61 6.62
C PHE A 149 -16.95 -10.27 6.68
N SER A 150 -16.30 -10.45 7.83
CA SER A 150 -14.86 -10.19 7.98
C SER A 150 -14.03 -11.08 7.06
N SER A 151 -14.41 -12.36 6.91
CA SER A 151 -13.71 -13.28 6.02
C SER A 151 -13.89 -12.89 4.55
N LEU A 152 -15.10 -12.44 4.17
CA LEU A 152 -15.36 -11.96 2.82
C LEU A 152 -14.65 -10.63 2.52
N VAL A 153 -14.57 -9.72 3.49
CA VAL A 153 -13.74 -8.50 3.39
C VAL A 153 -12.28 -8.87 3.16
N GLN A 154 -11.72 -9.81 3.94
CA GLN A 154 -10.35 -10.27 3.72
C GLN A 154 -10.18 -10.88 2.32
N LEU A 155 -11.14 -11.68 1.87
CA LEU A 155 -11.10 -12.27 0.52
C LEU A 155 -11.10 -11.21 -0.59
N VAL A 156 -12.04 -10.26 -0.53
CA VAL A 156 -12.29 -9.30 -1.61
C VAL A 156 -11.31 -8.13 -1.59
N ILE A 157 -10.89 -7.66 -0.41
CA ILE A 157 -10.06 -6.45 -0.26
C ILE A 157 -8.57 -6.80 -0.13
N VAL A 158 -8.25 -7.97 0.42
CA VAL A 158 -6.86 -8.39 0.63
C VAL A 158 -6.45 -9.45 -0.39
N PHE A 159 -7.06 -10.64 -0.33
CA PHE A 159 -6.57 -11.79 -1.10
C PHE A 159 -6.77 -11.64 -2.60
N LEU A 160 -7.92 -11.15 -3.06
CA LEU A 160 -8.21 -10.99 -4.49
C LEU A 160 -7.28 -9.96 -5.16
N PRO A 161 -7.14 -8.70 -4.65
CA PRO A 161 -6.20 -7.74 -5.23
C PRO A 161 -4.74 -8.22 -5.14
N MET A 162 -4.38 -8.93 -4.08
CA MET A 162 -3.05 -9.53 -3.94
C MET A 162 -2.81 -10.60 -5.01
N ALA A 163 -3.74 -11.53 -5.19
CA ALA A 163 -3.65 -12.59 -6.18
C ALA A 163 -3.56 -12.04 -7.60
N LEU A 164 -4.39 -11.05 -7.94
CA LEU A 164 -4.34 -10.37 -9.24
C LEU A 164 -3.00 -9.66 -9.46
N SER A 165 -2.53 -8.93 -8.45
CA SER A 165 -1.24 -8.23 -8.54
C SER A 165 -0.10 -9.22 -8.80
N PHE A 166 -0.02 -10.32 -8.05
CA PHE A 166 1.01 -11.33 -8.27
C PHE A 166 0.85 -12.07 -9.59
N ALA A 167 -0.38 -12.38 -10.01
CA ALA A 167 -0.63 -13.00 -11.32
C ALA A 167 -0.05 -12.15 -12.47
N CYS A 168 -0.19 -10.82 -12.39
CA CYS A 168 0.43 -9.91 -13.36
C CYS A 168 1.97 -9.89 -13.30
N LEU A 169 2.58 -10.23 -12.15
CA LEU A 169 4.03 -10.24 -11.97
C LEU A 169 4.68 -11.57 -12.38
N ILE A 170 3.96 -12.69 -12.36
CA ILE A 170 4.46 -14.02 -12.76
C ILE A 170 5.23 -14.01 -14.09
N PRO A 171 4.71 -13.49 -15.23
CA PRO A 171 5.44 -13.56 -16.49
C PRO A 171 6.75 -12.76 -16.47
N LEU A 172 6.80 -11.66 -15.72
CA LEU A 172 8.02 -10.89 -15.52
C LEU A 172 9.04 -11.69 -14.70
N PHE A 173 8.59 -12.36 -13.63
CA PHE A 173 9.46 -13.16 -12.78
C PHE A 173 9.97 -14.41 -13.48
N GLU A 174 9.18 -15.04 -14.34
CA GLU A 174 9.63 -16.15 -15.17
C GLU A 174 10.72 -15.73 -16.16
N THR A 175 10.54 -14.57 -16.81
CA THR A 175 11.54 -14.00 -17.71
C THR A 175 12.85 -13.73 -16.96
N ASP A 176 12.74 -13.16 -15.77
CA ASP A 176 13.87 -12.86 -14.90
C ASP A 176 14.58 -14.13 -14.43
N ARG A 177 13.82 -15.16 -14.05
CA ARG A 177 14.36 -16.46 -13.67
C ARG A 177 15.12 -17.11 -14.81
N LYS A 178 14.57 -17.11 -16.02
CA LYS A 178 15.24 -17.64 -17.23
C LYS A 178 16.55 -16.90 -17.49
N ARG A 179 16.54 -15.57 -17.37
CA ARG A 179 17.73 -14.74 -17.57
C ARG A 179 18.81 -14.98 -16.52
N LEU A 180 18.43 -15.17 -15.25
CA LEU A 180 19.35 -15.52 -14.17
C LEU A 180 19.93 -16.94 -14.37
N ALA A 181 19.12 -17.90 -14.81
CA ALA A 181 19.54 -19.28 -15.04
C ALA A 181 20.47 -19.45 -16.24
N ALA A 182 20.34 -18.60 -17.26
CA ALA A 182 21.21 -18.62 -18.44
C ALA A 182 22.69 -18.31 -18.12
N GLY A 183 22.98 -17.72 -16.96
CA GLY A 183 24.34 -17.36 -16.57
C GLY A 183 24.91 -16.18 -17.37
N GLY A 184 26.16 -15.81 -17.09
CA GLY A 184 26.87 -14.76 -17.83
C GLY A 184 26.48 -13.31 -17.48
N LEU A 185 25.65 -13.10 -16.47
CA LEU A 185 25.31 -11.78 -15.96
C LEU A 185 26.36 -11.26 -14.99
N SER A 186 26.67 -9.96 -15.06
CA SER A 186 27.47 -9.29 -14.04
C SER A 186 26.74 -9.23 -12.69
N GLU A 187 27.47 -9.08 -11.59
CA GLU A 187 26.88 -8.93 -10.26
C GLU A 187 25.87 -7.76 -10.18
N GLN A 188 26.16 -6.66 -10.89
CA GLN A 188 25.27 -5.50 -10.95
C GLN A 188 23.95 -5.81 -11.67
N GLU A 189 23.98 -6.61 -12.73
CA GLU A 189 22.77 -7.03 -13.43
C GLU A 189 21.93 -7.99 -12.60
N VAL A 190 22.58 -8.94 -11.91
CA VAL A 190 21.90 -9.84 -10.96
C VAL A 190 21.23 -9.02 -9.85
N LEU A 191 21.95 -8.04 -9.29
CA LEU A 191 21.40 -7.15 -8.27
C LEU A 191 20.24 -6.31 -8.80
N GLY A 192 20.31 -5.82 -10.04
CA GLY A 192 19.23 -5.07 -10.69
C GLY A 192 17.98 -5.92 -10.90
N ILE A 193 18.13 -7.16 -11.37
CA ILE A 193 17.01 -8.10 -11.54
C ILE A 193 16.36 -8.41 -10.18
N ARG A 194 17.16 -8.78 -9.17
CA ARG A 194 16.66 -9.05 -7.81
C ARG A 194 15.98 -7.81 -7.22
N GLY A 195 16.59 -6.65 -7.39
CA GLY A 195 16.01 -5.37 -6.99
C GLY A 195 14.64 -5.13 -7.58
N ARG A 196 14.46 -5.42 -8.88
CA ARG A 196 13.17 -5.24 -9.55
C ARG A 196 12.12 -6.20 -9.00
N GLN A 197 12.48 -7.47 -8.79
CA GLN A 197 11.58 -8.46 -8.19
C GLN A 197 11.11 -8.00 -6.81
N GLU A 198 12.04 -7.55 -5.96
CA GLU A 198 11.72 -7.06 -4.62
C GLU A 198 10.88 -5.79 -4.65
N TRP A 199 11.19 -4.86 -5.55
CA TRP A 199 10.45 -3.62 -5.70
C TRP A 199 9.01 -3.90 -6.13
N LEU A 200 8.80 -4.75 -7.15
CA LEU A 200 7.46 -5.05 -7.65
C LEU A 200 6.62 -5.83 -6.62
N SER A 201 7.24 -6.80 -5.94
CA SER A 201 6.54 -7.61 -4.94
C SER A 201 6.13 -6.77 -3.73
N SER A 202 7.05 -5.94 -3.23
CA SER A 202 6.76 -5.04 -2.11
C SER A 202 5.79 -3.92 -2.47
N PHE A 203 5.81 -3.42 -3.71
CA PHE A 203 4.81 -2.48 -4.22
C PHE A 203 3.41 -3.10 -4.24
N ALA A 204 3.28 -4.33 -4.77
CA ALA A 204 2.01 -5.06 -4.77
C ALA A 204 1.46 -5.25 -3.35
N THR A 205 2.32 -5.68 -2.42
CA THR A 205 1.92 -5.81 -1.01
C THR A 205 1.50 -4.48 -0.40
N ALA A 206 2.26 -3.41 -0.61
CA ALA A 206 1.94 -2.09 -0.09
C ALA A 206 0.66 -1.50 -0.69
N PHE A 207 0.39 -1.75 -1.98
CA PHE A 207 -0.84 -1.35 -2.65
C PHE A 207 -2.07 -2.02 -2.00
N VAL A 208 -1.99 -3.32 -1.71
CA VAL A 208 -3.07 -4.03 -1.01
C VAL A 208 -3.25 -3.54 0.42
N MET A 209 -2.15 -3.32 1.16
CA MET A 209 -2.22 -2.74 2.51
C MET A 209 -2.86 -1.34 2.49
N ALA A 210 -2.48 -0.49 1.53
CA ALA A 210 -3.06 0.84 1.36
C ALA A 210 -4.55 0.77 0.99
N GLY A 211 -4.94 -0.14 0.09
CA GLY A 211 -6.35 -0.39 -0.24
C GLY A 211 -7.17 -0.84 0.96
N PHE A 212 -6.62 -1.74 1.78
CA PHE A 212 -7.27 -2.17 3.03
C PHE A 212 -7.44 -1.01 4.03
N LEU A 213 -6.42 -0.15 4.19
CA LEU A 213 -6.53 1.03 5.04
C LEU A 213 -7.55 2.05 4.51
N ALA A 214 -7.58 2.28 3.19
CA ALA A 214 -8.57 3.15 2.55
C ALA A 214 -10.00 2.62 2.72
N PHE A 215 -10.18 1.31 2.61
CA PHE A 215 -11.46 0.64 2.89
C PHE A 215 -11.90 0.80 4.34
N ILE A 216 -11.00 0.61 5.32
CA ILE A 216 -11.31 0.81 6.74
C ILE A 216 -11.71 2.27 6.99
N ALA A 217 -10.94 3.22 6.46
CA ALA A 217 -11.17 4.64 6.67
C ALA A 217 -12.58 5.07 6.23
N GLY A 218 -13.01 4.66 5.03
CA GLY A 218 -14.35 5.02 4.58
C GLY A 218 -15.47 4.21 5.24
N ASN A 219 -15.24 2.94 5.62
CA ASN A 219 -16.23 2.20 6.41
C ASN A 219 -16.47 2.80 7.80
N MET A 220 -15.44 3.41 8.42
CA MET A 220 -15.61 4.15 9.68
C MET A 220 -16.52 5.37 9.53
N ILE A 221 -16.53 5.98 8.33
CA ILE A 221 -17.41 7.11 8.01
C ILE A 221 -18.83 6.60 7.75
N LEU A 222 -18.97 5.55 6.91
CA LEU A 222 -20.27 4.93 6.62
C LEU A 222 -20.98 4.40 7.88
N ALA A 223 -20.24 3.90 8.87
CA ALA A 223 -20.83 3.42 10.12
C ALA A 223 -21.46 4.55 10.98
N ARG A 224 -21.27 5.82 10.60
CA ARG A 224 -21.84 6.99 11.30
C ARG A 224 -22.92 7.73 10.51
N LEU A 225 -23.15 7.34 9.25
CA LEU A 225 -24.27 7.80 8.41
C LEU A 225 -25.51 6.95 8.67
#